data_AF-A0A6G1L8V1-F1
#
_entry.id   AF-A0A6G1L8V1-F1
#
_cell.length_a   1.000
_cell.length_b   1.000
_cell.length_c   1.000
_cell.angle_alpha   90.00
_cell.angle_beta   90.00
_cell.angle_gamma   90.00
#
_symmetry.space_group_name_H-M   'P 1'
#
loop_
_entity.id
_entity.type
_entity.pdbx_description
1 polymer ?
#
loop_
_entity_poly.entity_id
_entity_poly.type
_entity_poly.pdbx_seq_one_letter_code
_entity_poly.pdbx_strand_id
1 'polypeptide(L)'
;PSARRSMSISPPPSKRRKLSGSGSKATPRQELKIISWNVNGIAPFLQPSITSFFIKAQGKEKSDAQPRASLRDFLRRHDLPTILFLQEVKMNPDDGSSIRALEKAVRAEGSHEPDYVAHVCLPSDKFNARSFGRKVYGVSSIIRKDFFERYVERVRQVAWDIEGRFLVMETKALDHLPRLAIFNIYAVNGTENPYKDPTNGAVVGTRHDRKRKVHELLQRECQDLEDQGFQIILAGDLNVARARIDGHPNLRTFPMAHCENRRDFEARFMACGTDRGQKPSAKREEGLGMIDTFRHLHPEETGYSYYPRTRDFGESCDRVDMILVSRKLEKSVKEAGMYESVAERGPSDHVPIYAELAFEEECTSSERTAVS
;
A
#
# COMPACT_ATOMS: atom_id res chain seq x y z
N PRO A 1 52.47 -20.63 -30.20
CA PRO A 1 53.53 -20.30 -29.22
C PRO A 1 53.63 -18.78 -29.01
N SER A 2 53.54 -18.35 -27.74
CA SER A 2 53.71 -17.00 -27.15
C SER A 2 52.89 -15.83 -27.74
N ALA A 3 51.80 -15.43 -27.08
CA ALA A 3 51.72 -14.48 -25.96
C ALA A 3 51.72 -13.00 -26.39
N ARG A 4 50.54 -12.36 -26.35
CA ARG A 4 50.40 -10.91 -26.09
C ARG A 4 49.16 -10.66 -25.23
N ARG A 5 49.40 -10.19 -24.01
CA ARG A 5 48.43 -9.68 -23.03
C ARG A 5 47.76 -8.42 -23.61
N SER A 6 46.43 -8.38 -23.66
CA SER A 6 45.67 -7.14 -23.84
C SER A 6 45.39 -6.52 -22.46
N MET A 7 46.02 -5.37 -22.16
CA MET A 7 45.66 -4.56 -21.00
C MET A 7 44.40 -3.75 -21.32
N SER A 8 43.39 -3.89 -20.47
CA SER A 8 42.17 -3.08 -20.47
C SER A 8 42.48 -1.69 -19.91
N ILE A 9 42.28 -0.64 -20.70
CA ILE A 9 42.35 0.75 -20.28
C ILE A 9 40.95 1.16 -19.83
N SER A 10 40.77 1.44 -18.54
CA SER A 10 39.56 2.02 -17.97
C SER A 10 39.43 3.50 -18.37
N PRO A 11 38.24 4.03 -18.68
CA PRO A 11 38.04 5.45 -18.94
C PRO A 11 38.17 6.28 -17.64
N PRO A 12 38.68 7.52 -17.71
CA PRO A 12 38.98 8.35 -16.53
C PRO A 12 37.69 8.93 -15.89
N PRO A 13 37.75 9.29 -14.59
CA PRO A 13 36.58 9.76 -13.86
C PRO A 13 36.17 11.17 -14.29
N SER A 14 34.88 11.32 -14.62
CA SER A 14 34.26 12.61 -14.94
C SER A 14 34.31 13.56 -13.74
N LYS A 15 35.09 14.64 -13.89
CA LYS A 15 35.17 15.75 -12.93
C LYS A 15 33.80 16.38 -12.72
N ARG A 16 33.28 16.28 -11.49
CA ARG A 16 32.05 16.96 -11.04
C ARG A 16 32.28 18.47 -11.00
N ARG A 17 31.69 19.19 -11.96
CA ARG A 17 31.73 20.66 -12.02
C ARG A 17 30.80 21.23 -10.95
N LYS A 18 31.35 21.94 -9.96
CA LYS A 18 30.60 22.69 -8.95
C LYS A 18 29.84 23.82 -9.64
N LEU A 19 28.51 23.73 -9.72
CA LEU A 19 27.64 24.85 -10.04
C LEU A 19 27.29 25.55 -8.72
N SER A 20 27.79 26.76 -8.57
CA SER A 20 27.34 27.73 -7.56
C SER A 20 25.97 28.27 -7.99
N GLY A 21 24.90 27.69 -7.47
CA GLY A 21 23.53 28.18 -7.64
C GLY A 21 23.07 28.92 -6.39
N SER A 22 22.62 30.16 -6.58
CA SER A 22 21.97 31.01 -5.58
C SER A 22 20.87 30.26 -4.83
N GLY A 23 20.95 30.24 -3.50
CA GLY A 23 19.94 29.60 -2.65
C GLY A 23 18.59 30.31 -2.77
N SER A 24 17.70 29.76 -3.59
CA SER A 24 16.26 29.89 -3.34
C SER A 24 15.98 29.22 -2.00
N LYS A 25 15.45 29.97 -1.01
CA LYS A 25 14.90 29.36 0.20
C LYS A 25 13.86 28.33 -0.25
N ALA A 26 14.18 27.05 -0.13
CA ALA A 26 13.24 25.98 -0.44
C ALA A 26 12.07 26.12 0.52
N THR A 27 10.85 26.28 -0.01
CA THR A 27 9.63 26.17 0.77
C THR A 27 9.64 24.81 1.46
N PRO A 28 9.27 24.72 2.75
CA PRO A 28 9.16 23.43 3.42
C PRO A 28 8.20 22.55 2.61
N ARG A 29 8.65 21.34 2.25
CA ARG A 29 7.81 20.36 1.55
C ARG A 29 7.34 19.35 2.57
N GLN A 30 6.03 19.18 2.66
CA GLN A 30 5.48 18.07 3.42
C GLN A 30 5.52 16.83 2.52
N GLU A 31 6.37 15.88 2.88
CA GLU A 31 6.48 14.60 2.19
C GLU A 31 5.66 13.53 2.91
N LEU A 32 5.00 12.69 2.11
CA LEU A 32 4.16 11.58 2.53
C LEU A 32 4.67 10.32 1.84
N LYS A 33 5.43 9.50 2.58
CA LYS A 33 5.88 8.18 2.14
C LYS A 33 4.93 7.11 2.65
N ILE A 34 4.27 6.43 1.73
CA ILE A 34 3.36 5.31 2.01
C ILE A 34 4.02 4.04 1.51
N ILE A 35 4.16 3.06 2.40
CA ILE A 35 4.50 1.69 2.03
C ILE A 35 3.28 0.82 2.30
N SER A 36 2.95 -0.08 1.39
CA SER A 36 1.87 -1.06 1.55
C SER A 36 2.37 -2.47 1.32
N TRP A 37 1.95 -3.40 2.17
CA TRP A 37 2.43 -4.78 2.14
C TRP A 37 1.37 -5.78 2.63
N ASN A 38 0.94 -6.67 1.74
CA ASN A 38 0.23 -7.87 2.18
C ASN A 38 1.22 -8.81 2.86
N VAL A 39 1.11 -8.96 4.18
CA VAL A 39 2.06 -9.75 4.99
C VAL A 39 1.69 -11.23 5.06
N ASN A 40 0.50 -11.59 4.58
CA ASN A 40 -0.01 -12.96 4.61
C ASN A 40 0.19 -13.64 5.97
N GLY A 41 -0.28 -12.97 7.02
CA GLY A 41 -0.16 -13.37 8.42
C GLY A 41 0.94 -12.61 9.17
N ILE A 42 0.56 -11.83 10.17
CA ILE A 42 1.49 -10.95 10.90
C ILE A 42 2.36 -11.69 11.93
N ALA A 43 1.98 -12.92 12.30
CA ALA A 43 2.59 -13.65 13.42
C ALA A 43 4.14 -13.72 13.38
N PRO A 44 4.82 -13.97 12.23
CA PRO A 44 6.28 -13.99 12.16
C PRO A 44 6.94 -12.67 12.59
N PHE A 45 6.25 -11.55 12.44
CA PHE A 45 6.77 -10.22 12.77
C PHE A 45 6.53 -9.80 14.22
N LEU A 46 5.68 -10.53 14.95
CA LEU A 46 5.33 -10.24 16.35
C LEU A 46 6.12 -11.08 17.36
N GLN A 47 6.81 -12.12 16.91
CA GLN A 47 7.54 -13.01 17.80
C GLN A 47 8.81 -12.33 18.37
N PRO A 48 9.03 -12.36 19.70
CA PRO A 48 10.31 -11.95 20.26
C PRO A 48 11.41 -12.90 19.76
N SER A 49 12.62 -12.37 19.61
CA SER A 49 13.77 -13.14 19.12
C SER A 49 14.04 -14.35 20.03
N ILE A 50 14.02 -15.56 19.46
CA ILE A 50 14.52 -16.76 20.16
C ILE A 50 16.06 -16.68 20.31
N THR A 51 16.73 -15.88 19.47
CA THR A 51 18.18 -15.69 19.49
C THR A 51 18.73 -14.96 20.72
N SER A 52 17.93 -14.17 21.44
CA SER A 52 18.35 -13.56 22.72
C SER A 52 18.61 -14.60 23.83
N PHE A 53 18.09 -15.82 23.73
CA PHE A 53 18.35 -16.88 24.70
C PHE A 53 19.54 -17.77 24.34
N PHE A 54 19.92 -17.86 23.06
CA PHE A 54 20.97 -18.78 22.60
C PHE A 54 22.31 -18.10 22.23
N ILE A 55 22.36 -16.78 21.97
CA ILE A 55 23.62 -16.08 21.66
C ILE A 55 24.55 -15.96 22.90
N LYS A 56 24.04 -16.21 24.11
CA LYS A 56 24.91 -16.29 25.31
C LYS A 56 25.77 -17.56 25.35
N ALA A 57 25.58 -18.51 24.44
CA ALA A 57 26.42 -19.67 24.29
C ALA A 57 26.96 -19.73 22.85
N GLN A 58 28.27 -19.53 22.72
CA GLN A 58 29.08 -19.69 21.50
C GLN A 58 29.13 -18.46 20.59
N GLY A 59 30.20 -17.68 20.75
CA GLY A 59 30.66 -16.77 19.72
C GLY A 59 31.25 -17.54 18.54
N LYS A 60 30.69 -17.35 17.34
CA LYS A 60 31.44 -17.26 16.07
C LYS A 60 30.52 -16.95 14.89
N GLU A 61 31.10 -16.14 14.00
CA GLU A 61 30.86 -16.00 12.55
C GLU A 61 29.57 -15.32 12.05
N LYS A 62 29.81 -14.23 11.31
CA LYS A 62 28.87 -13.51 10.45
C LYS A 62 28.43 -14.46 9.33
N SER A 63 27.25 -15.04 9.47
CA SER A 63 26.52 -15.61 8.33
C SER A 63 25.74 -14.50 7.61
N ASP A 64 25.55 -14.67 6.30
CA ASP A 64 24.54 -13.97 5.48
C ASP A 64 23.15 -14.24 6.06
N ALA A 65 22.84 -13.60 7.18
CA ALA A 65 21.58 -13.79 7.87
C ALA A 65 20.47 -13.18 7.01
N GLN A 66 19.54 -14.00 6.56
CA GLN A 66 18.29 -13.53 5.97
C GLN A 66 17.68 -12.45 6.86
N PRO A 67 17.17 -11.35 6.31
CA PRO A 67 16.62 -10.28 7.11
C PRO A 67 15.53 -10.83 8.02
N ARG A 68 15.67 -10.51 9.30
CA ARG A 68 14.74 -10.95 10.34
C ARG A 68 13.36 -10.37 10.07
N ALA A 69 12.31 -11.18 10.18
CA ALA A 69 10.93 -10.71 10.15
C ALA A 69 10.66 -9.84 11.39
N SER A 70 10.85 -8.53 11.25
CA SER A 70 10.76 -7.53 12.31
C SER A 70 10.17 -6.26 11.72
N LEU A 71 9.02 -5.81 12.24
CA LEU A 71 8.41 -4.56 11.75
C LEU A 71 9.32 -3.36 12.02
N ARG A 72 10.03 -3.33 13.16
CA ARG A 72 10.92 -2.22 13.45
C ARG A 72 12.12 -2.16 12.51
N ASP A 73 12.75 -3.29 12.23
CA ASP A 73 13.88 -3.33 11.30
C ASP A 73 13.42 -3.00 9.87
N PHE A 74 12.20 -3.42 9.52
CA PHE A 74 11.53 -3.00 8.29
C PHE A 74 11.36 -1.47 8.24
N LEU A 75 10.78 -0.85 9.27
CA LEU A 75 10.62 0.60 9.31
C LEU A 75 11.97 1.33 9.19
N ARG A 76 13.02 0.84 9.84
CA ARG A 76 14.37 1.44 9.78
C ARG A 76 14.99 1.37 8.38
N ARG A 77 14.97 0.20 7.75
CA ARG A 77 15.63 -0.02 6.45
C ARG A 77 14.92 0.64 5.26
N HIS A 78 13.68 1.12 5.46
CA HIS A 78 12.93 1.90 4.49
C HIS A 78 12.76 3.38 4.90
N ASP A 79 13.73 3.90 5.66
CA ASP A 79 13.84 5.31 6.06
C ASP A 79 12.64 5.84 6.85
N LEU A 80 12.07 5.02 7.72
CA LEU A 80 11.03 5.39 8.69
C LEU A 80 9.83 6.09 7.99
N PRO A 81 9.11 5.35 7.11
CA PRO A 81 8.07 5.92 6.26
C PRO A 81 6.96 6.59 7.08
N THR A 82 6.27 7.56 6.48
CA THR A 82 5.14 8.23 7.15
C THR A 82 4.04 7.23 7.51
N ILE A 83 3.78 6.27 6.62
CA ILE A 83 2.74 5.26 6.77
C ILE A 83 3.23 3.90 6.28
N LEU A 84 2.96 2.86 7.07
CA LEU A 84 3.06 1.46 6.67
C LEU A 84 1.68 0.80 6.78
N PHE A 85 1.16 0.34 5.65
CA PHE A 85 -0.07 -0.43 5.56
C PHE A 85 0.22 -1.92 5.45
N LEU A 86 -0.41 -2.70 6.32
CA LEU A 86 -0.34 -4.15 6.30
C LEU A 86 -1.71 -4.73 5.96
N GLN A 87 -1.73 -5.68 5.02
CA GLN A 87 -2.90 -6.48 4.65
C GLN A 87 -2.72 -7.95 5.05
N GLU A 88 -3.84 -8.67 5.17
CA GLU A 88 -3.89 -10.05 5.68
C GLU A 88 -3.12 -10.22 6.99
N VAL A 89 -3.37 -9.34 7.97
CA VAL A 89 -2.70 -9.48 9.27
C VAL A 89 -3.09 -10.78 9.97
N LYS A 90 -4.28 -11.35 9.68
CA LYS A 90 -4.79 -12.64 10.20
C LYS A 90 -4.73 -12.74 11.72
N MET A 91 -4.98 -11.62 12.41
CA MET A 91 -5.15 -11.61 13.86
C MET A 91 -6.55 -12.09 14.21
N ASN A 92 -6.68 -12.82 15.32
CA ASN A 92 -8.00 -13.16 15.84
C ASN A 92 -8.60 -11.89 16.48
N PRO A 93 -9.82 -11.46 16.08
CA PRO A 93 -10.47 -10.27 16.63
C PRO A 93 -10.72 -10.34 18.15
N ASP A 94 -10.80 -11.54 18.71
CA ASP A 94 -11.04 -11.78 20.13
C ASP A 94 -9.71 -11.86 20.93
N ASP A 95 -8.55 -11.77 20.27
CA ASP A 95 -7.23 -11.84 20.87
C ASP A 95 -6.55 -10.46 20.96
N GLY A 96 -6.79 -9.76 22.06
CA GLY A 96 -6.13 -8.48 22.34
C GLY A 96 -4.61 -8.58 22.54
N SER A 97 -4.03 -9.77 22.73
CA SER A 97 -2.58 -9.90 22.90
C SER A 97 -1.81 -9.68 21.60
N SER A 98 -2.36 -10.12 20.47
CA SER A 98 -1.78 -9.89 19.14
C SER A 98 -1.71 -8.39 18.80
N ILE A 99 -2.75 -7.62 19.18
CA ILE A 99 -2.77 -6.16 18.99
C ILE A 99 -1.68 -5.49 19.84
N ARG A 100 -1.56 -5.84 21.11
CA ARG A 100 -0.49 -5.31 21.99
C ARG A 100 0.91 -5.69 21.50
N ALA A 101 1.06 -6.89 20.95
CA ALA A 101 2.33 -7.34 20.38
C ALA A 101 2.69 -6.52 19.12
N LEU A 102 1.71 -6.19 18.27
CA LEU A 102 1.87 -5.29 17.14
C LEU A 102 2.31 -3.89 17.58
N GLU A 103 1.62 -3.30 18.55
CA GLU A 103 1.98 -1.98 19.11
C GLU A 103 3.42 -1.99 19.66
N LYS A 104 3.81 -3.07 20.33
CA LYS A 104 5.18 -3.25 20.82
C LYS A 104 6.19 -3.39 19.68
N ALA A 105 5.84 -4.10 18.60
CA ALA A 105 6.74 -4.38 17.49
C ALA A 105 7.09 -3.16 16.63
N VAL A 106 6.30 -2.09 16.70
CA VAL A 106 6.54 -0.84 15.96
C VAL A 106 7.11 0.29 16.83
N ARG A 107 7.13 0.09 18.16
CA ARG A 107 7.57 1.09 19.13
C ARG A 107 9.03 1.48 18.93
N ALA A 108 9.34 2.76 19.11
CA ALA A 108 10.73 3.24 19.11
C ALA A 108 11.56 2.61 20.26
N GLU A 109 12.80 2.22 19.95
CA GLU A 109 13.74 1.63 20.92
C GLU A 109 14.74 2.67 21.49
N GLY A 110 14.71 3.92 21.00
CA GLY A 110 15.60 5.01 21.42
C GLY A 110 15.04 6.40 21.15
N SER A 111 15.69 7.44 21.67
CA SER A 111 15.19 8.83 21.68
C SER A 111 15.19 9.55 20.33
N HIS A 112 15.89 9.01 19.33
CA HIS A 112 16.10 9.68 18.04
C HIS A 112 15.23 9.13 16.91
N GLU A 113 14.54 8.00 17.13
CA GLU A 113 13.64 7.43 16.13
C GLU A 113 12.18 7.82 16.44
N PRO A 114 11.37 8.10 15.42
CA PRO A 114 9.95 8.34 15.62
C PRO A 114 9.24 7.08 16.09
N ASP A 115 8.25 7.28 16.95
CA ASP A 115 7.30 6.26 17.37
C ASP A 115 6.17 6.12 16.34
N TYR A 116 5.41 5.02 16.41
CA TYR A 116 4.27 4.77 15.53
C TYR A 116 3.03 4.40 16.32
N VAL A 117 1.87 4.81 15.82
CA VAL A 117 0.56 4.35 16.28
C VAL A 117 0.03 3.30 15.31
N ALA A 118 -0.56 2.22 15.84
CA ALA A 118 -1.12 1.14 15.04
C ALA A 118 -2.64 1.10 15.19
N HIS A 119 -3.36 1.12 14.07
CA HIS A 119 -4.81 0.94 14.02
C HIS A 119 -5.14 -0.33 13.26
N VAL A 120 -6.10 -1.12 13.77
CA VAL A 120 -6.49 -2.40 13.15
C VAL A 120 -7.97 -2.41 12.80
N CYS A 121 -8.30 -3.09 11.71
CA CYS A 121 -9.66 -3.51 11.38
C CYS A 121 -9.64 -5.01 11.19
N LEU A 122 -10.37 -5.73 12.04
CA LEU A 122 -10.40 -7.19 12.08
C LEU A 122 -11.82 -7.69 11.77
N PRO A 123 -11.97 -8.86 11.13
CA PRO A 123 -13.26 -9.36 10.69
C PRO A 123 -14.24 -9.61 11.85
N SER A 124 -15.46 -9.10 11.71
CA SER A 124 -16.60 -9.41 12.59
C SER A 124 -17.65 -10.31 11.90
N ASP A 125 -17.51 -10.56 10.60
CA ASP A 125 -18.41 -11.42 9.81
C ASP A 125 -18.46 -12.86 10.35
N LYS A 126 -19.64 -13.26 10.84
CA LYS A 126 -19.88 -14.57 11.42
C LYS A 126 -20.06 -15.68 10.41
N PHE A 127 -20.13 -15.42 9.11
CA PHE A 127 -20.41 -16.43 8.09
C PHE A 127 -19.29 -16.55 7.05
N ASN A 128 -18.67 -15.43 6.67
CA ASN A 128 -17.66 -15.38 5.62
C ASN A 128 -16.21 -15.36 6.14
N ALA A 129 -15.98 -15.00 7.42
CA ALA A 129 -14.65 -14.88 8.00
C ALA A 129 -14.34 -15.93 9.08
N ARG A 130 -14.61 -17.22 8.79
CA ARG A 130 -14.49 -18.31 9.77
C ARG A 130 -13.21 -19.15 9.70
N SER A 131 -12.46 -19.11 8.59
CA SER A 131 -11.33 -20.02 8.40
C SER A 131 -10.24 -19.79 9.45
N PHE A 132 -9.47 -20.84 9.74
CA PHE A 132 -8.31 -20.79 10.66
C PHE A 132 -8.62 -20.20 12.05
N GLY A 133 -9.82 -20.46 12.60
CA GLY A 133 -10.21 -19.91 13.89
C GLY A 133 -10.37 -18.39 13.87
N ARG A 134 -10.98 -17.86 12.80
CA ARG A 134 -11.19 -16.41 12.53
C ARG A 134 -9.90 -15.61 12.28
N LYS A 135 -8.77 -16.29 12.09
CA LYS A 135 -7.49 -15.68 11.67
C LYS A 135 -7.42 -15.55 10.16
N VAL A 136 -8.30 -14.72 9.61
CA VAL A 136 -8.38 -14.40 8.18
C VAL A 136 -8.42 -12.90 7.98
N TYR A 137 -8.00 -12.45 6.79
CA TYR A 137 -8.15 -11.06 6.36
C TYR A 137 -7.49 -10.10 7.36
N GLY A 138 -8.16 -8.97 7.65
CA GLY A 138 -7.68 -7.96 8.58
C GLY A 138 -6.64 -7.05 7.94
N VAL A 139 -6.70 -5.78 8.31
CA VAL A 139 -5.72 -4.76 7.93
C VAL A 139 -5.18 -4.03 9.15
N SER A 140 -3.95 -3.53 9.05
CA SER A 140 -3.33 -2.66 10.04
C SER A 140 -2.70 -1.44 9.39
N SER A 141 -3.05 -0.25 9.86
CA SER A 141 -2.42 1.01 9.48
C SER A 141 -1.47 1.46 10.59
N ILE A 142 -0.17 1.41 10.29
CA ILE A 142 0.91 1.83 11.18
C ILE A 142 1.34 3.24 10.72
N ILE A 143 1.09 4.25 11.54
CA ILE A 143 1.21 5.66 11.17
C ILE A 143 2.25 6.30 12.08
N ARG A 144 3.19 7.06 11.50
CA ARG A 144 4.21 7.75 12.28
C ARG A 144 3.55 8.75 13.24
N LYS A 145 3.93 8.72 14.51
CA LYS A 145 3.18 9.39 15.59
C LYS A 145 3.16 10.91 15.45
N ASP A 146 4.27 11.51 15.02
CA ASP A 146 4.36 12.95 14.72
C ASP A 146 3.38 13.37 13.62
N PHE A 147 3.27 12.56 12.56
CA PHE A 147 2.32 12.79 11.48
C PHE A 147 0.88 12.61 11.96
N PHE A 148 0.62 11.56 12.75
CA PHE A 148 -0.71 11.28 13.31
C PHE A 148 -1.22 12.46 14.15
N GLU A 149 -0.46 12.89 15.15
CA GLU A 149 -0.87 13.96 16.06
C GLU A 149 -1.08 15.30 15.33
N ARG A 150 -0.24 15.59 14.34
CA ARG A 150 -0.31 16.83 13.59
C ARG A 150 -1.44 16.82 12.56
N TYR A 151 -1.53 15.79 11.72
CA TYR A 151 -2.31 15.82 10.49
C TYR A 151 -3.56 14.94 10.50
N VAL A 152 -3.64 13.90 11.32
CA VAL A 152 -4.76 12.95 11.26
C VAL A 152 -5.92 13.46 12.10
N GLU A 153 -7.11 13.53 11.48
CA GLU A 153 -8.37 13.85 12.15
C GLU A 153 -8.94 12.58 12.80
N ARG A 154 -9.01 11.49 12.02
CA ARG A 154 -9.51 10.21 12.50
C ARG A 154 -9.04 9.03 11.64
N VAL A 155 -9.05 7.85 12.24
CA VAL A 155 -8.93 6.56 11.56
C VAL A 155 -10.21 5.77 11.82
N ARG A 156 -10.90 5.34 10.77
CA ARG A 156 -12.19 4.68 10.86
C ARG A 156 -12.31 3.48 9.93
N GLN A 157 -13.29 2.64 10.21
CA GLN A 157 -13.74 1.57 9.32
C GLN A 157 -14.79 2.12 8.35
N VAL A 158 -15.04 1.38 7.26
CA VAL A 158 -16.17 1.65 6.35
C VAL A 158 -17.40 0.88 6.84
N ALA A 159 -18.59 1.45 6.70
CA ALA A 159 -19.81 0.85 7.27
C ALA A 159 -20.28 -0.43 6.53
N TRP A 160 -19.88 -0.58 5.27
CA TRP A 160 -20.35 -1.64 4.37
C TRP A 160 -19.42 -2.87 4.31
N ASP A 161 -18.34 -2.87 5.10
CA ASP A 161 -17.44 -4.00 5.25
C ASP A 161 -17.36 -4.46 6.70
N ILE A 162 -17.68 -5.74 6.90
CA ILE A 162 -17.53 -6.42 8.20
C ILE A 162 -16.50 -7.56 8.12
N GLU A 163 -15.79 -7.70 6.99
CA GLU A 163 -14.72 -8.68 6.80
C GLU A 163 -13.34 -8.13 7.22
N GLY A 164 -13.25 -6.89 7.70
CA GLY A 164 -12.03 -6.33 8.24
C GLY A 164 -11.01 -5.94 7.17
N ARG A 165 -11.48 -5.47 6.01
CA ARG A 165 -10.66 -5.29 4.79
C ARG A 165 -10.24 -3.86 4.51
N PHE A 166 -10.85 -2.88 5.19
CA PHE A 166 -10.69 -1.47 4.89
C PHE A 166 -10.51 -0.64 6.17
N LEU A 167 -9.45 0.16 6.20
CA LEU A 167 -9.28 1.27 7.14
C LEU A 167 -9.09 2.56 6.37
N VAL A 168 -9.75 3.62 6.80
CA VAL A 168 -9.66 4.96 6.22
C VAL A 168 -9.02 5.89 7.23
N MET A 169 -7.91 6.51 6.86
CA MET A 169 -7.31 7.62 7.59
C MET A 169 -7.72 8.93 6.92
N GLU A 170 -8.41 9.80 7.65
CA GLU A 170 -8.81 11.13 7.17
C GLU A 170 -7.94 12.19 7.83
N THR A 171 -7.40 13.13 7.05
CA THR A 171 -6.61 14.24 7.57
C THR A 171 -7.47 15.46 7.91
N LYS A 172 -6.93 16.29 8.80
CA LYS A 172 -7.46 17.60 9.17
C LYS A 172 -7.50 18.52 7.94
N ALA A 173 -8.46 19.43 7.92
CA ALA A 173 -8.44 20.54 6.96
C ALA A 173 -7.37 21.54 7.39
N LEU A 174 -6.31 21.67 6.60
CA LEU A 174 -5.23 22.64 6.80
C LEU A 174 -5.12 23.50 5.55
N ASP A 175 -5.08 24.82 5.69
CA ASP A 175 -5.25 25.76 4.58
C ASP A 175 -4.26 25.56 3.41
N HIS A 176 -3.07 25.04 3.69
CA HIS A 176 -1.97 24.87 2.74
C HIS A 176 -1.75 23.41 2.30
N LEU A 177 -2.60 22.47 2.73
CA LEU A 177 -2.49 21.06 2.35
C LEU A 177 -3.84 20.51 1.87
N PRO A 178 -3.84 19.63 0.86
CA PRO A 178 -5.06 18.94 0.49
C PRO A 178 -5.54 18.08 1.67
N ARG A 179 -6.85 18.09 1.91
CA ARG A 179 -7.47 17.14 2.83
C ARG A 179 -7.42 15.75 2.20
N LEU A 180 -6.88 14.76 2.88
CA LEU A 180 -6.66 13.41 2.34
C LEU A 180 -7.56 12.39 3.03
N ALA A 181 -8.12 11.48 2.24
CA ALA A 181 -8.67 10.22 2.73
C ALA A 181 -7.80 9.09 2.16
N ILE A 182 -7.05 8.43 3.05
CA ILE A 182 -6.04 7.43 2.71
C ILE A 182 -6.53 6.07 3.19
N PHE A 183 -6.78 5.17 2.24
CA PHE A 183 -7.34 3.84 2.47
C PHE A 183 -6.23 2.79 2.50
N ASN A 184 -6.23 1.97 3.54
CA ASN A 184 -5.54 0.69 3.59
C ASN A 184 -6.52 -0.41 3.16
N ILE A 185 -6.20 -1.11 2.07
CA ILE A 185 -7.15 -1.99 1.38
C ILE A 185 -6.62 -3.42 1.27
N TYR A 186 -7.43 -4.36 1.73
CA TYR A 186 -7.34 -5.77 1.35
C TYR A 186 -8.60 -6.20 0.58
N ALA A 187 -8.62 -5.94 -0.72
CA ALA A 187 -9.77 -6.20 -1.56
C ALA A 187 -10.11 -7.70 -1.61
N VAL A 188 -11.35 -8.00 -2.00
CA VAL A 188 -11.83 -9.38 -2.04
C VAL A 188 -11.09 -10.14 -3.14
N ASN A 189 -10.42 -11.23 -2.78
CA ASN A 189 -9.99 -12.23 -3.75
C ASN A 189 -11.22 -12.93 -4.34
N GLY A 190 -11.38 -12.86 -5.66
CA GLY A 190 -12.53 -13.41 -6.36
C GLY A 190 -12.37 -14.91 -6.58
N THR A 191 -13.33 -15.69 -6.11
CA THR A 191 -13.41 -17.15 -6.30
C THR A 191 -14.86 -17.61 -6.43
N GLU A 192 -15.06 -18.86 -6.83
CA GLU A 192 -16.38 -19.53 -6.88
C GLU A 192 -16.92 -19.91 -5.49
N ASN A 193 -16.18 -19.61 -4.41
CA ASN A 193 -16.66 -19.91 -3.07
C ASN A 193 -17.97 -19.14 -2.80
N PRO A 194 -18.96 -19.76 -2.14
CA PRO A 194 -20.20 -19.07 -1.78
C PRO A 194 -19.93 -17.85 -0.91
N TYR A 195 -20.59 -16.74 -1.21
CA TYR A 195 -20.74 -15.60 -0.33
C TYR A 195 -22.09 -15.69 0.39
N LYS A 196 -22.06 -15.52 1.71
CA LYS A 196 -23.22 -15.64 2.58
C LYS A 196 -23.66 -14.25 3.06
N ASP A 197 -24.96 -14.05 3.14
CA ASP A 197 -25.56 -12.89 3.77
C ASP A 197 -25.06 -12.78 5.23
N PRO A 198 -24.54 -11.61 5.64
CA PRO A 198 -23.92 -11.45 6.95
C PRO A 198 -24.92 -11.45 8.12
N THR A 199 -26.22 -11.29 7.85
CA THR A 199 -27.29 -11.25 8.84
C THR A 199 -27.88 -12.64 9.09
N ASN A 200 -28.18 -13.40 8.03
CA ASN A 200 -28.87 -14.69 8.16
C ASN A 200 -28.07 -15.91 7.69
N GLY A 201 -26.91 -15.71 7.04
CA GLY A 201 -26.03 -16.79 6.59
C GLY A 201 -26.47 -17.51 5.30
N ALA A 202 -27.56 -17.09 4.65
CA ALA A 202 -28.00 -17.65 3.38
C ALA A 202 -26.99 -17.34 2.27
N VAL A 203 -26.81 -18.26 1.33
CA VAL A 203 -25.93 -18.02 0.16
C VAL A 203 -26.62 -17.03 -0.78
N VAL A 204 -25.96 -15.91 -1.06
CA VAL A 204 -26.50 -14.82 -1.91
C VAL A 204 -25.65 -14.58 -3.16
N GLY A 205 -24.58 -15.33 -3.36
CA GLY A 205 -23.73 -15.25 -4.54
C GLY A 205 -22.38 -15.92 -4.31
N THR A 206 -21.37 -15.50 -5.06
CA THR A 206 -19.98 -15.97 -4.95
C THR A 206 -19.05 -14.88 -4.42
N ARG A 207 -17.78 -15.21 -4.16
CA ARG A 207 -16.74 -14.21 -3.86
C ARG A 207 -16.47 -13.28 -5.05
N HIS A 208 -16.68 -13.73 -6.29
CA HIS A 208 -16.64 -12.85 -7.46
C HIS A 208 -17.74 -11.77 -7.41
N ASP A 209 -18.95 -12.14 -7.02
CA ASP A 209 -20.05 -11.17 -6.86
C ASP A 209 -19.78 -10.18 -5.73
N ARG A 210 -19.32 -10.68 -4.57
CA ARG A 210 -18.92 -9.83 -3.45
C ARG A 210 -17.80 -8.87 -3.85
N LYS A 211 -16.81 -9.31 -4.64
CA LYS A 211 -15.72 -8.45 -5.14
C LYS A 211 -16.25 -7.26 -5.94
N ARG A 212 -17.10 -7.51 -6.94
CA ARG A 212 -17.70 -6.43 -7.75
C ARG A 212 -18.60 -5.52 -6.93
N LYS A 213 -19.35 -6.07 -5.96
CA LYS A 213 -20.13 -5.25 -5.03
C LYS A 213 -19.23 -4.37 -4.14
N VAL A 214 -18.08 -4.86 -3.71
CA VAL A 214 -17.09 -4.07 -2.97
C VAL A 214 -16.49 -2.97 -3.85
N HIS A 215 -16.21 -3.22 -5.13
CA HIS A 215 -15.77 -2.17 -6.04
C HIS A 215 -16.81 -1.04 -6.15
N GLU A 216 -18.09 -1.38 -6.29
CA GLU A 216 -19.19 -0.41 -6.30
C GLU A 216 -19.25 0.43 -5.02
N LEU A 217 -19.23 -0.24 -3.86
CA LEU A 217 -19.31 0.43 -2.55
C LEU A 217 -18.08 1.32 -2.29
N LEU A 218 -16.89 0.85 -2.66
CA LEU A 218 -15.65 1.61 -2.54
C LEU A 218 -15.65 2.82 -3.47
N GLN A 219 -16.12 2.68 -4.72
CA GLN A 219 -16.27 3.81 -5.65
C GLN A 219 -17.19 4.87 -5.06
N ARG A 220 -18.36 4.46 -4.54
CA ARG A 220 -19.31 5.39 -3.92
C ARG A 220 -18.72 6.11 -2.71
N GLU A 221 -18.03 5.39 -1.82
CA GLU A 221 -17.34 5.99 -0.67
C GLU A 221 -16.30 7.03 -1.11
N CYS A 222 -15.55 6.75 -2.18
CA CYS A 222 -14.59 7.71 -2.73
C CYS A 222 -15.28 8.97 -3.26
N GLN A 223 -16.37 8.81 -4.04
CA GLN A 223 -17.16 9.93 -4.55
C GLN A 223 -17.73 10.77 -3.41
N ASP A 224 -18.32 10.15 -2.39
CA ASP A 224 -18.89 10.84 -1.23
C ASP A 224 -17.81 11.63 -0.46
N LEU A 225 -16.57 11.12 -0.39
CA LEU A 225 -15.44 11.82 0.23
C LEU A 225 -14.90 12.95 -0.66
N GLU A 226 -14.82 12.75 -1.98
CA GLU A 226 -14.44 13.80 -2.92
C GLU A 226 -15.44 14.96 -2.90
N ASP A 227 -16.74 14.68 -2.80
CA ASP A 227 -17.81 15.67 -2.62
C ASP A 227 -17.65 16.46 -1.30
N GLN A 228 -17.04 15.85 -0.28
CA GLN A 228 -16.66 16.49 0.99
C GLN A 228 -15.31 17.22 0.94
N GLY A 229 -14.70 17.31 -0.25
CA GLY A 229 -13.44 18.03 -0.50
C GLY A 229 -12.17 17.22 -0.25
N PHE A 230 -12.28 15.92 0.06
CA PHE A 230 -11.09 15.07 0.20
C PHE A 230 -10.46 14.76 -1.15
N GLN A 231 -9.15 14.56 -1.13
CA GLN A 231 -8.38 13.88 -2.16
C GLN A 231 -8.12 12.45 -1.69
N ILE A 232 -8.19 11.49 -2.61
CA ILE A 232 -8.27 10.08 -2.29
C ILE A 232 -6.94 9.39 -2.59
N ILE A 233 -6.48 8.55 -1.67
CA ILE A 233 -5.39 7.61 -1.89
C ILE A 233 -5.88 6.22 -1.50
N LEU A 234 -5.83 5.26 -2.43
CA LEU A 234 -6.16 3.86 -2.20
C LEU A 234 -4.88 3.03 -2.26
N ALA A 235 -4.47 2.39 -1.17
CA ALA A 235 -3.21 1.65 -1.10
C ALA A 235 -3.42 0.25 -0.51
N GLY A 236 -2.93 -0.76 -1.21
CA GLY A 236 -2.99 -2.15 -0.75
C GLY A 236 -3.18 -3.17 -1.85
N ASP A 237 -3.51 -4.39 -1.42
CA ASP A 237 -3.81 -5.52 -2.29
C ASP A 237 -5.22 -5.35 -2.86
N LEU A 238 -5.30 -4.89 -4.11
CA LEU A 238 -6.57 -4.73 -4.82
C LEU A 238 -7.03 -6.04 -5.48
N ASN A 239 -6.22 -7.11 -5.39
CA ASN A 239 -6.49 -8.42 -5.96
C ASN A 239 -6.79 -8.38 -7.48
N VAL A 240 -6.31 -7.37 -8.20
CA VAL A 240 -6.55 -7.18 -9.64
C VAL A 240 -5.26 -6.74 -10.29
N ALA A 241 -4.69 -7.58 -11.17
CA ALA A 241 -3.74 -7.08 -12.16
C ALA A 241 -4.52 -6.26 -13.20
N ARG A 242 -3.92 -5.25 -13.83
CA ARG A 242 -4.66 -4.36 -14.74
C ARG A 242 -4.41 -4.66 -16.22
N ALA A 243 -3.16 -4.83 -16.61
CA ALA A 243 -2.73 -4.98 -17.99
C ALA A 243 -1.82 -6.20 -18.20
N ARG A 244 -1.54 -6.55 -19.46
CA ARG A 244 -0.68 -7.72 -19.81
C ARG A 244 0.70 -7.67 -19.16
N ILE A 245 1.24 -6.47 -19.00
CA ILE A 245 2.54 -6.20 -18.36
C ILE A 245 2.52 -6.44 -16.84
N ASP A 246 1.34 -6.50 -16.23
CA ASP A 246 1.16 -6.74 -14.79
C ASP A 246 1.10 -8.23 -14.43
N GLY A 247 1.45 -9.14 -15.35
CA GLY A 247 1.46 -10.57 -15.07
C GLY A 247 2.50 -11.33 -15.90
N HIS A 248 3.21 -12.26 -15.25
CA HIS A 248 4.21 -13.14 -15.84
C HIS A 248 3.99 -14.61 -15.43
N PRO A 249 4.17 -15.60 -16.33
CA PRO A 249 4.46 -15.41 -17.76
C PRO A 249 3.28 -14.80 -18.52
N ASN A 250 2.06 -14.91 -17.99
CA ASN A 250 0.84 -14.38 -18.60
C ASN A 250 -0.03 -13.68 -17.58
N LEU A 251 -0.87 -12.77 -18.07
CA LEU A 251 -1.93 -12.16 -17.28
C LEU A 251 -2.98 -13.20 -16.91
N ARG A 252 -3.44 -13.18 -15.66
CA ARG A 252 -4.50 -14.09 -15.21
C ARG A 252 -5.85 -13.82 -15.90
N THR A 253 -6.26 -14.73 -16.78
CA THR A 253 -7.55 -14.66 -17.51
C THR A 253 -8.52 -15.80 -17.19
N PHE A 254 -8.08 -16.79 -16.41
CA PHE A 254 -8.89 -17.94 -16.00
C PHE A 254 -9.03 -18.03 -14.47
N PRO A 255 -10.24 -18.35 -13.94
CA PRO A 255 -11.53 -18.37 -14.65
C PRO A 255 -11.89 -17.00 -15.27
N MET A 256 -12.83 -17.00 -16.22
CA MET A 256 -13.29 -15.81 -16.95
C MET A 256 -13.72 -14.66 -16.02
N ALA A 257 -14.17 -14.98 -14.81
CA ALA A 257 -14.51 -14.00 -13.78
C ALA A 257 -13.33 -13.06 -13.45
N HIS A 258 -12.06 -13.45 -13.60
CA HIS A 258 -10.93 -12.53 -13.44
C HIS A 258 -10.92 -11.42 -14.48
N CYS A 259 -11.31 -11.72 -15.72
CA CYS A 259 -11.47 -10.72 -16.77
C CYS A 259 -12.63 -9.77 -16.45
N GLU A 260 -13.73 -10.29 -15.92
CA GLU A 260 -14.89 -9.48 -15.53
C GLU A 260 -14.60 -8.55 -14.35
N ASN A 261 -13.93 -9.06 -13.31
CA ASN A 261 -13.55 -8.27 -12.14
C ASN A 261 -12.59 -7.15 -12.52
N ARG A 262 -11.65 -7.42 -13.43
CA ARG A 262 -10.74 -6.43 -13.99
C ARG A 262 -11.47 -5.38 -14.82
N ARG A 263 -12.40 -5.79 -15.69
CA ARG A 263 -13.23 -4.87 -16.47
C ARG A 263 -14.05 -3.94 -15.58
N ASP A 264 -14.66 -4.48 -14.52
CA ASP A 264 -15.41 -3.69 -13.53
C ASP A 264 -14.48 -2.72 -12.78
N PHE A 265 -13.30 -3.18 -12.35
CA PHE A 265 -12.29 -2.34 -11.72
C PHE A 265 -11.84 -1.18 -12.63
N GLU A 266 -11.45 -1.46 -13.89
CA GLU A 266 -11.05 -0.42 -14.85
C GLU A 266 -12.18 0.59 -15.10
N ALA A 267 -13.43 0.12 -15.20
CA ALA A 267 -14.56 1.00 -15.44
C ALA A 267 -14.86 1.95 -14.27
N ARG A 268 -14.64 1.49 -13.02
CA ARG A 268 -14.98 2.25 -11.81
C ARG A 268 -13.86 3.14 -11.31
N PHE A 269 -12.62 2.66 -11.35
CA PHE A 269 -11.48 3.38 -10.76
C PHE A 269 -10.63 4.11 -11.80
N MET A 270 -10.47 3.57 -13.00
CA MET A 270 -9.48 4.05 -13.96
C MET A 270 -10.07 4.89 -15.10
N ALA A 271 -11.25 4.52 -15.60
CA ALA A 271 -11.93 5.27 -16.65
C ALA A 271 -12.26 6.69 -16.19
N CYS A 272 -12.11 7.67 -17.08
CA CYS A 272 -12.52 9.04 -16.85
C CYS A 272 -13.92 9.30 -17.43
N GLY A 273 -14.78 10.02 -16.69
CA GLY A 273 -16.12 10.42 -17.14
C GLY A 273 -16.16 11.23 -18.45
N THR A 274 -15.03 11.82 -18.89
CA THR A 274 -14.98 12.69 -20.08
C THR A 274 -14.65 11.99 -21.40
N ASP A 275 -14.25 10.71 -21.39
CA ASP A 275 -13.70 10.02 -22.59
C ASP A 275 -14.74 9.35 -23.51
N ARG A 276 -16.03 9.70 -23.41
CA ARG A 276 -17.05 9.08 -24.27
C ARG A 276 -17.91 10.12 -24.95
N GLY A 277 -17.66 10.35 -26.24
CA GLY A 277 -18.61 10.93 -27.19
C GLY A 277 -19.84 10.04 -27.46
N GLN A 278 -20.33 9.32 -26.45
CA GLN A 278 -21.54 8.50 -26.51
C GLN A 278 -22.66 9.21 -25.77
N LYS A 279 -23.84 9.23 -26.42
CA LYS A 279 -25.07 9.82 -25.89
C LYS A 279 -25.36 9.31 -24.46
N PRO A 280 -25.91 10.16 -23.58
CA PRO A 280 -26.26 9.77 -22.22
C PRO A 280 -27.37 8.71 -22.26
N SER A 281 -27.00 7.44 -22.13
CA SER A 281 -27.93 6.38 -21.75
C SER A 281 -27.92 6.25 -20.23
N ALA A 282 -29.11 6.11 -19.65
CA ALA A 282 -29.40 6.17 -18.22
C ALA A 282 -28.35 5.55 -17.27
N LYS A 283 -27.98 6.34 -16.23
CA LYS A 283 -27.42 5.93 -14.93
C LYS A 283 -26.21 4.98 -14.94
N ARG A 284 -25.15 5.27 -15.70
CA ARG A 284 -23.84 4.66 -15.44
C ARG A 284 -23.03 5.63 -14.58
N GLU A 285 -22.67 5.22 -13.37
CA GLU A 285 -21.74 5.99 -12.52
C GLU A 285 -20.44 6.22 -13.29
N GLU A 286 -19.98 7.47 -13.33
CA GLU A 286 -18.72 7.83 -13.96
C GLU A 286 -17.56 7.24 -13.17
N GLY A 287 -16.55 6.72 -13.88
CA GLY A 287 -15.33 6.24 -13.26
C GLY A 287 -14.55 7.38 -12.60
N LEU A 288 -13.85 7.06 -11.52
CA LEU A 288 -13.10 8.02 -10.70
C LEU A 288 -11.90 8.65 -11.42
N GLY A 289 -11.45 8.08 -12.54
CA GLY A 289 -10.29 8.58 -13.28
C GLY A 289 -9.00 8.64 -12.46
N MET A 290 -8.84 7.71 -11.51
CA MET A 290 -7.70 7.61 -10.61
C MET A 290 -6.40 7.33 -11.37
N ILE A 291 -5.28 7.61 -10.72
CA ILE A 291 -3.93 7.44 -11.25
C ILE A 291 -3.24 6.33 -10.46
N ASP A 292 -2.84 5.28 -11.16
CA ASP A 292 -1.94 4.23 -10.66
C ASP A 292 -0.52 4.80 -10.61
N THR A 293 0.01 5.08 -9.41
CA THR A 293 1.24 5.87 -9.24
C THR A 293 2.45 5.21 -9.91
N PHE A 294 2.58 3.89 -9.80
CA PHE A 294 3.65 3.13 -10.45
C PHE A 294 3.53 3.24 -11.96
N ARG A 295 2.34 2.99 -12.53
CA ARG A 295 2.15 3.00 -13.97
C ARG A 295 2.20 4.42 -14.58
N HIS A 296 1.93 5.45 -13.78
CA HIS A 296 2.09 6.85 -14.16
C HIS A 296 3.57 7.23 -14.35
N LEU A 297 4.44 6.81 -13.44
CA LEU A 297 5.88 7.09 -13.50
C LEU A 297 6.64 6.10 -14.40
N HIS A 298 6.18 4.85 -14.46
CA HIS A 298 6.83 3.72 -15.13
C HIS A 298 5.85 3.01 -16.09
N PRO A 299 5.41 3.67 -17.18
CA PRO A 299 4.35 3.17 -18.05
C PRO A 299 4.68 1.84 -18.74
N GLU A 300 5.96 1.60 -19.03
CA GLU A 300 6.44 0.45 -19.80
C GLU A 300 7.33 -0.51 -18.99
N GLU A 301 7.64 -0.19 -17.73
CA GLU A 301 8.49 -1.06 -16.91
C GLU A 301 7.69 -2.23 -16.35
N THR A 302 8.26 -3.43 -16.40
CA THR A 302 7.72 -4.56 -15.65
C THR A 302 7.94 -4.36 -14.18
N GLY A 303 7.02 -4.88 -13.37
CA GLY A 303 7.26 -5.05 -11.95
C GLY A 303 6.03 -5.65 -11.27
N TYR A 304 6.27 -6.45 -10.25
CA TYR A 304 5.27 -7.34 -9.68
C TYR A 304 5.25 -7.28 -8.16
N SER A 305 4.10 -7.59 -7.58
CA SER A 305 3.90 -7.49 -6.13
C SER A 305 3.61 -8.84 -5.49
N TYR A 306 3.06 -9.80 -6.24
CA TYR A 306 2.71 -11.15 -5.79
C TYR A 306 3.59 -12.22 -6.45
N TYR A 307 4.15 -13.10 -5.64
CA TYR A 307 5.00 -14.23 -6.03
C TYR A 307 4.59 -15.50 -5.26
N PRO A 308 3.91 -16.45 -5.91
CA PRO A 308 3.41 -17.66 -5.26
C PRO A 308 4.55 -18.46 -4.65
N ARG A 309 4.36 -18.96 -3.42
CA ARG A 309 5.39 -19.73 -2.70
C ARG A 309 5.67 -21.11 -3.29
N THR A 310 4.81 -21.58 -4.19
CA THR A 310 4.89 -22.90 -4.81
C THR A 310 5.78 -22.92 -6.05
N ARG A 311 6.42 -21.81 -6.39
CA ARG A 311 7.29 -21.65 -7.55
C ARG A 311 8.54 -20.85 -7.18
N ASP A 312 9.54 -20.93 -8.05
CA ASP A 312 10.74 -20.10 -7.89
C ASP A 312 10.38 -18.62 -8.08
N PHE A 313 11.09 -17.75 -7.36
CA PHE A 313 10.83 -16.32 -7.38
C PHE A 313 11.00 -15.76 -8.80
N GLY A 314 9.94 -15.13 -9.32
CA GLY A 314 9.89 -14.56 -10.67
C GLY A 314 9.43 -15.52 -11.77
N GLU A 315 9.29 -16.81 -11.50
CA GLU A 315 8.79 -17.79 -12.51
C GLU A 315 7.31 -17.54 -12.84
N SER A 316 6.54 -17.07 -11.85
CA SER A 316 5.17 -16.60 -12.02
C SER A 316 4.94 -15.46 -11.05
N CYS A 317 4.35 -14.37 -11.52
CA CYS A 317 4.06 -13.22 -10.69
C CYS A 317 2.95 -12.35 -11.27
N ASP A 318 2.29 -11.59 -10.40
CA ASP A 318 1.26 -10.62 -10.76
C ASP A 318 1.51 -9.31 -10.00
N ARG A 319 1.15 -8.17 -10.58
CA ARG A 319 1.06 -6.88 -9.87
C ARG A 319 -0.38 -6.65 -9.46
N VAL A 320 -0.72 -7.00 -8.22
CA VAL A 320 -2.08 -6.91 -7.67
C VAL A 320 -2.20 -5.89 -6.53
N ASP A 321 -1.06 -5.48 -5.99
CA ASP A 321 -0.95 -4.39 -5.03
C ASP A 321 -0.72 -3.08 -5.79
N MET A 322 -1.47 -2.05 -5.44
CA MET A 322 -1.38 -0.74 -6.08
C MET A 322 -1.55 0.38 -5.07
N ILE A 323 -0.96 1.53 -5.40
CA ILE A 323 -1.28 2.82 -4.79
C ILE A 323 -1.93 3.66 -5.88
N LEU A 324 -3.23 3.91 -5.74
CA LEU A 324 -4.01 4.76 -6.62
C LEU A 324 -4.26 6.11 -5.96
N VAL A 325 -4.17 7.19 -6.72
CA VAL A 325 -4.44 8.54 -6.23
C VAL A 325 -5.53 9.21 -7.07
N SER A 326 -6.38 10.03 -6.44
CA SER A 326 -7.33 10.89 -7.16
C SER A 326 -6.57 11.82 -8.11
N ARG A 327 -7.16 12.16 -9.25
CA ARG A 327 -6.48 12.91 -10.33
C ARG A 327 -5.84 14.23 -9.87
N LYS A 328 -6.44 14.94 -8.90
CA LYS A 328 -5.86 16.21 -8.41
C LYS A 328 -4.51 16.03 -7.70
N LEU A 329 -4.14 14.80 -7.32
CA LEU A 329 -2.85 14.47 -6.70
C LEU A 329 -1.77 14.08 -7.71
N GLU A 330 -2.05 14.08 -9.03
CA GLU A 330 -1.11 13.70 -10.08
C GLU A 330 0.27 14.35 -9.91
N LYS A 331 0.29 15.68 -9.79
CA LYS A 331 1.54 16.47 -9.67
C LYS A 331 2.25 16.28 -8.32
N SER A 332 1.56 15.76 -7.32
CA SER A 332 2.11 15.47 -6.01
C SER A 332 2.91 14.16 -6.01
N VAL A 333 2.65 13.22 -6.91
CA VAL A 333 3.40 11.96 -7.02
C VAL A 333 4.86 12.24 -7.42
N LYS A 334 5.81 11.81 -6.59
CA LYS A 334 7.26 12.01 -6.80
C LYS A 334 8.00 10.73 -7.09
N GLU A 335 7.63 9.67 -6.39
CA GLU A 335 8.24 8.35 -6.56
C GLU A 335 7.18 7.26 -6.36
N ALA A 336 7.32 6.14 -7.05
CA ALA A 336 6.52 4.96 -6.83
C ALA A 336 7.30 3.73 -7.30
N GLY A 337 7.19 2.62 -6.58
CA GLY A 337 7.95 1.43 -6.89
C GLY A 337 7.58 0.25 -6.01
N MET A 338 8.37 -0.81 -6.12
CA MET A 338 8.19 -2.05 -5.38
C MET A 338 9.55 -2.58 -4.97
N TYR A 339 9.62 -3.19 -3.79
CA TYR A 339 10.87 -3.79 -3.31
C TYR A 339 10.96 -5.25 -3.79
N GLU A 340 11.13 -5.47 -5.09
CA GLU A 340 11.11 -6.80 -5.74
C GLU A 340 12.33 -7.67 -5.40
N SER A 341 12.32 -8.30 -4.23
CA SER A 341 13.31 -9.33 -3.89
C SER A 341 12.77 -10.38 -2.94
N VAL A 342 13.43 -11.55 -2.89
CA VAL A 342 13.13 -12.62 -1.94
C VAL A 342 13.26 -12.13 -0.49
N ALA A 343 14.26 -11.30 -0.22
CA ALA A 343 14.52 -10.73 1.10
C ALA A 343 13.37 -9.81 1.56
N GLU A 344 12.87 -8.98 0.65
CA GLU A 344 11.79 -8.02 0.89
C GLU A 344 10.42 -8.70 1.00
N ARG A 345 10.19 -9.76 0.21
CA ARG A 345 9.01 -10.61 0.33
C ARG A 345 8.93 -11.25 1.72
N GLY A 346 10.08 -11.55 2.31
CA GLY A 346 10.19 -12.14 3.65
C GLY A 346 9.31 -13.39 3.80
N PRO A 347 8.53 -13.52 4.89
CA PRO A 347 7.65 -14.66 5.11
C PRO A 347 6.33 -14.58 4.34
N SER A 348 6.09 -13.53 3.53
CA SER A 348 4.88 -13.36 2.71
C SER A 348 5.03 -14.04 1.35
N ASP A 349 3.98 -14.00 0.54
CA ASP A 349 4.01 -14.17 -0.91
C ASP A 349 3.97 -12.83 -1.66
N HIS A 350 3.80 -11.70 -0.97
CA HIS A 350 3.88 -10.37 -1.58
C HIS A 350 5.15 -9.63 -1.18
N VAL A 351 5.65 -8.78 -2.06
CA VAL A 351 6.66 -7.76 -1.74
C VAL A 351 5.98 -6.43 -1.40
N PRO A 352 6.61 -5.57 -0.57
CA PRO A 352 6.06 -4.24 -0.30
C PRO A 352 6.13 -3.34 -1.54
N ILE A 353 5.11 -2.51 -1.70
CA ILE A 353 5.04 -1.43 -2.70
C ILE A 353 5.10 -0.08 -2.01
N TYR A 354 5.49 0.97 -2.71
CA TYR A 354 5.56 2.31 -2.13
C TYR A 354 5.19 3.42 -3.10
N ALA A 355 4.79 4.56 -2.54
CA ALA A 355 4.67 5.82 -3.24
C ALA A 355 5.07 6.97 -2.30
N GLU A 356 5.71 7.98 -2.88
CA GLU A 356 6.07 9.22 -2.21
C GLU A 356 5.32 10.37 -2.86
N LEU A 357 4.58 11.12 -2.05
CA LEU A 357 3.89 12.33 -2.46
C LEU A 357 4.53 13.54 -1.76
N ALA A 358 4.71 14.63 -2.49
CA ALA A 358 5.13 15.90 -1.91
C ALA A 358 4.05 16.97 -2.13
N PHE A 359 3.72 17.66 -1.05
CA PHE A 359 2.82 18.80 -1.04
C PHE A 359 3.63 20.07 -0.84
N GLU A 360 3.41 21.06 -1.70
CA GLU A 360 4.02 22.38 -1.53
C GLU A 360 3.21 23.12 -0.48
N GLU A 361 3.85 23.50 0.64
CA GLU A 361 3.25 24.49 1.53
C GLU A 361 3.26 25.83 0.79
N GLU A 362 2.09 26.35 0.40
CA GLU A 362 2.03 27.73 -0.06
C GLU A 362 2.43 28.63 1.12
N CYS A 363 3.59 29.28 0.99
CA CYS A 363 4.00 30.29 1.95
C CYS A 363 3.04 31.47 1.79
N THR A 364 2.04 31.56 2.67
CA THR A 364 1.18 32.74 2.75
C THR A 364 2.06 33.92 3.12
N SER A 365 2.47 34.71 2.14
CA SER A 365 3.10 36.01 2.36
C SER A 365 2.02 36.99 2.82
N SER A 366 1.50 36.82 4.03
CA SER A 366 0.65 37.82 4.69
C SER A 366 1.53 38.85 5.40
N GLU A 367 2.44 39.50 4.67
CA GLU A 367 3.13 40.73 5.10
C GLU A 367 3.48 41.60 3.88
N ARG A 368 2.45 42.11 3.19
CA ARG A 368 2.45 43.36 2.39
C ARG A 368 0.99 43.82 2.42
N THR A 369 0.57 44.97 2.93
CA THR A 369 1.21 46.28 3.04
C THR A 369 0.38 47.06 4.06
N ALA A 370 0.95 47.41 5.21
CA ALA A 370 0.49 48.50 6.05
C ALA A 370 1.66 49.47 6.16
N VAL A 371 1.90 50.22 5.08
CA VAL A 371 2.76 51.40 5.09
C VAL A 371 2.01 52.49 4.36
N SER A 372 2.03 53.65 5.01
CA SER A 372 1.46 54.98 4.70
C SER A 372 -0.06 55.09 4.72
#